data_AF-R7P5E7-F1
#
_entry.id   AF-R7P5E7-F1
#
_cell.length_a   1.000
_cell.length_b   1.000
_cell.length_c   1.000
_cell.angle_alpha   90.00
_cell.angle_beta   90.00
_cell.angle_gamma   90.00
#
_symmetry.space_group_name_H-M   'P 1'
#
loop_
_entity.id
_entity.type
_entity.pdbx_description
1 polymer ?
#
loop_
_entity_poly.entity_id
_entity_poly.type
_entity_poly.pdbx_seq_one_letter_code
_entity_poly.pdbx_strand_id
1 'polypeptide(L)'
;MKKLLFKIQNNTLIVKERIKLSNEYKEILNTNVISCNELIFSSDYLVQNQKIVSSFLSELTNDYNIDALCIEKFDFAKIVLNLIKGNKQIVNLILKEENQLTFSLCEMIAKTNIKNVNCYNLQPFMIEYLDKYHILIESRNEILYLSNFMLQNNLSVFSSLFYKMTLQIDLPMDNQDIEDFNAFCKINKYLKTINVSSVNKSDLEFIVNTLIKNNKKNVRIVIHDNISDEEVINYLKNFNKKKSKRYKIYFKLEYSNEYINNNIMKQANNSILKTCGYIIILIITFTFAYVFYDNYSSMKKVEKIQDKLSEVISINGSEAILEDVQNKTNNSKKIINEDVAGAYNVNPETVAWIKVNNTNIDYPVVQTNNNTYYLKHNINFEEDKNGWVFMDYRSDVNVLSDNVILYAHNRYYSGVMFGTLQNAMRYNWYTNPDNQIITLKTLYETLHYQIFSIYKVKTTTDYLKVIFPDNETKMDMYNLITKRSIYDFKIDLNENDKILTLSTCADEYNKYVVHAVLKNETNN
;
A
#
# COMPACT_ATOMS: atom_id res chain seq x y z
N MET A 1 5.75 -68.13 8.85
CA MET A 1 4.30 -68.24 8.54
C MET A 1 3.54 -68.30 9.86
N LYS A 2 2.74 -67.27 10.19
CA LYS A 2 1.97 -67.23 11.44
C LYS A 2 0.83 -68.25 11.35
N LYS A 3 0.63 -69.04 12.42
CA LYS A 3 -0.45 -70.02 12.52
C LYS A 3 -1.43 -69.53 13.58
N LEU A 4 -2.68 -69.39 13.21
CA LEU A 4 -3.76 -68.97 14.08
C LEU A 4 -4.48 -70.22 14.60
N LEU A 5 -4.60 -70.32 15.92
CA LEU A 5 -5.43 -71.29 16.60
C LEU A 5 -6.74 -70.60 16.98
N PHE A 6 -7.85 -71.13 16.48
CA PHE A 6 -9.22 -70.79 16.86
C PHE A 6 -9.67 -71.82 17.88
N LYS A 7 -9.99 -71.38 19.09
CA LYS A 7 -10.40 -72.22 20.20
C LYS A 7 -11.79 -71.81 20.70
N ILE A 8 -12.72 -72.74 20.82
CA ILE A 8 -14.04 -72.50 21.39
C ILE A 8 -13.99 -72.78 22.89
N GLN A 9 -14.37 -71.80 23.71
CA GLN A 9 -14.43 -71.91 25.16
C GLN A 9 -15.52 -70.97 25.70
N ASN A 10 -16.48 -71.49 26.48
CA ASN A 10 -17.53 -70.69 27.15
C ASN A 10 -18.20 -69.67 26.22
N ASN A 11 -18.83 -70.12 25.13
CA ASN A 11 -19.48 -69.29 24.10
C ASN A 11 -18.56 -68.24 23.43
N THR A 12 -17.24 -68.35 23.61
CA THR A 12 -16.25 -67.44 23.04
C THR A 12 -15.37 -68.17 22.04
N LEU A 13 -15.21 -67.58 20.85
CA LEU A 13 -14.21 -67.97 19.88
C LEU A 13 -12.92 -67.21 20.18
N ILE A 14 -11.92 -67.90 20.71
CA ILE A 14 -10.61 -67.34 21.07
C ILE A 14 -9.63 -67.57 19.91
N VAL A 15 -9.04 -66.50 19.40
CA VAL A 15 -8.02 -66.55 18.35
C VAL A 15 -6.67 -66.16 18.92
N LYS A 16 -5.72 -67.10 18.88
CA LYS A 16 -4.36 -66.90 19.39
C LYS A 16 -3.30 -67.47 18.46
N GLU A 17 -2.06 -67.06 18.69
CA GLU A 17 -0.93 -67.60 17.94
C GLU A 17 -0.59 -69.01 18.44
N ARG A 18 -0.41 -69.96 17.52
CA ARG A 18 0.09 -71.29 17.89
C ARG A 18 1.60 -71.23 18.08
N ILE A 19 2.05 -71.21 19.33
CA ILE A 19 3.45 -71.42 19.69
C ILE A 19 3.76 -72.92 19.52
N LYS A 20 4.88 -73.27 18.87
CA LYS A 20 5.34 -74.67 18.80
C LYS A 20 5.56 -75.19 20.22
N LEU A 21 4.83 -76.23 20.63
CA LEU A 21 5.19 -77.05 21.79
C LEU A 21 6.52 -77.76 21.52
N SER A 22 7.25 -78.09 22.59
CA SER A 22 8.55 -78.77 22.60
C SER A 22 8.54 -80.07 21.78
N ASN A 23 9.74 -80.52 21.39
CA ASN A 23 9.98 -81.65 20.48
C ASN A 23 9.37 -83.01 20.92
N GLU A 24 8.85 -83.15 22.14
CA GLU A 24 8.29 -84.41 22.65
C GLU A 24 6.90 -84.78 22.08
N TYR A 25 6.23 -83.87 21.37
CA TYR A 25 4.92 -84.15 20.74
C TYR A 25 4.97 -84.33 19.21
N LYS A 26 6.18 -84.54 18.64
CA LYS A 26 6.36 -84.64 17.18
C LYS A 26 5.75 -85.88 16.54
N GLU A 27 5.44 -86.93 17.31
CA GLU A 27 4.90 -88.18 16.75
C GLU A 27 3.37 -88.23 16.63
N ILE A 28 2.63 -87.21 17.07
CA ILE A 28 1.15 -87.17 16.94
C ILE A 28 0.71 -86.32 15.71
N LEU A 29 1.53 -86.33 14.65
CA LEU A 29 1.16 -85.75 13.37
C LEU A 29 0.99 -86.87 12.34
N ASN A 30 -0.16 -87.55 12.41
CA ASN A 30 -0.82 -88.16 11.27
C ASN A 30 -2.31 -88.36 11.59
N THR A 31 -3.10 -87.32 11.32
CA THR A 31 -4.57 -87.31 11.15
C THR A 31 -5.47 -87.91 12.25
N ASN A 32 -6.48 -87.11 12.65
CA ASN A 32 -7.73 -87.47 13.35
C ASN A 32 -7.75 -87.41 14.89
N VAL A 33 -7.86 -86.18 15.42
CA VAL A 33 -8.80 -85.77 16.51
C VAL A 33 -9.03 -84.26 16.25
N ILE A 34 -10.13 -83.73 15.72
CA ILE A 34 -11.57 -83.88 16.02
C ILE A 34 -11.88 -83.59 17.50
N SER A 35 -11.57 -82.36 17.92
CA SER A 35 -12.57 -81.65 18.71
C SER A 35 -12.94 -80.42 17.88
N CYS A 36 -14.23 -80.17 17.67
CA CYS A 36 -14.71 -78.92 17.05
C CYS A 36 -14.24 -77.67 17.82
N ASN A 37 -13.68 -77.85 19.02
CA ASN A 37 -13.26 -76.80 19.92
C ASN A 37 -11.87 -76.23 19.60
N GLU A 38 -11.05 -76.83 18.73
CA GLU A 38 -9.72 -76.29 18.35
C GLU A 38 -9.44 -76.48 16.85
N LEU A 39 -9.26 -75.36 16.13
CA LEU A 39 -9.02 -75.31 14.68
C LEU A 39 -7.78 -74.49 14.38
N ILE A 40 -6.96 -74.94 13.42
CA ILE A 40 -5.66 -74.31 13.16
C ILE A 40 -5.53 -74.01 11.68
N PHE A 41 -5.29 -72.73 11.38
CA PHE A 41 -5.09 -72.26 10.01
C PHE A 41 -3.79 -71.46 9.90
N SER A 42 -3.12 -71.53 8.75
CA SER A 42 -2.09 -70.54 8.42
C SER A 42 -2.74 -69.23 7.99
N SER A 43 -2.07 -68.10 8.24
CA SER A 43 -2.52 -66.78 7.76
C SER A 43 -2.82 -66.77 6.27
N ASP A 44 -1.98 -67.42 5.47
CA ASP A 44 -2.10 -67.42 4.00
C ASP A 44 -3.29 -68.25 3.54
N TYR A 45 -3.56 -69.38 4.20
CA TYR A 45 -4.73 -70.20 3.92
C TYR A 45 -6.03 -69.43 4.20
N LEU A 46 -6.09 -68.69 5.32
CA LEU A 46 -7.24 -67.87 5.68
C LEU A 46 -7.55 -66.80 4.63
N VAL A 47 -6.52 -66.16 4.09
CA VAL A 47 -6.68 -65.13 3.06
C VAL A 47 -7.12 -65.75 1.73
N GLN A 48 -6.51 -66.86 1.31
CA GLN A 48 -6.85 -67.53 0.04
C GLN A 48 -8.23 -68.19 0.05
N ASN A 49 -8.68 -68.70 1.20
CA ASN A 49 -9.90 -69.49 1.35
C ASN A 49 -10.96 -68.77 2.19
N GLN A 50 -10.93 -67.44 2.23
CA GLN A 50 -11.76 -66.61 3.11
C GLN A 50 -13.24 -67.04 3.09
N LYS A 51 -13.84 -67.23 1.92
CA LYS A 51 -15.27 -67.56 1.79
C LYS A 51 -15.63 -68.89 2.45
N ILE A 52 -14.78 -69.91 2.26
CA ILE A 52 -14.99 -71.26 2.81
C ILE A 52 -14.88 -71.20 4.32
N VAL A 53 -13.81 -70.58 4.82
CA VAL A 53 -13.57 -70.47 6.26
C VAL A 53 -14.63 -69.61 6.94
N SER A 54 -15.08 -68.52 6.32
CA SER A 54 -16.18 -67.68 6.81
C SER A 54 -17.48 -68.47 6.97
N SER A 55 -17.87 -69.27 5.97
CA SER A 55 -19.07 -70.11 6.05
C SER A 55 -18.95 -71.13 7.17
N PHE A 56 -17.81 -71.82 7.24
CA PHE A 56 -17.54 -72.81 8.28
C PHE A 56 -17.57 -72.21 9.69
N LEU A 57 -16.91 -71.07 9.90
CA LEU A 57 -16.95 -70.37 11.19
C LEU A 57 -18.36 -69.90 11.53
N SER A 58 -19.19 -69.54 10.55
CA SER A 58 -20.57 -69.12 10.81
C SER A 58 -21.47 -70.27 11.23
N GLU A 59 -21.28 -71.46 10.65
CA GLU A 59 -21.96 -72.68 11.08
C GLU A 59 -21.53 -73.07 12.49
N LEU A 60 -20.21 -73.07 12.75
CA LEU A 60 -19.66 -73.35 14.07
C LEU A 60 -20.15 -72.40 15.15
N THR A 61 -20.24 -71.09 14.87
CA THR A 61 -20.77 -70.19 15.89
C THR A 61 -22.20 -70.56 16.24
N ASN A 62 -23.03 -70.92 15.24
CA ASN A 62 -24.43 -71.26 15.45
C ASN A 62 -24.56 -72.51 16.32
N ASP A 63 -23.82 -73.56 15.98
CA ASP A 63 -23.87 -74.84 16.69
C ASP A 63 -23.42 -74.72 18.16
N TYR A 64 -22.42 -73.88 18.43
CA TYR A 64 -21.84 -73.69 19.76
C TYR A 64 -22.37 -72.47 20.51
N ASN A 65 -23.42 -71.82 20.00
CA ASN A 65 -23.99 -70.60 20.59
C ASN A 65 -22.96 -69.50 20.90
N ILE A 66 -21.99 -69.31 20.00
CA ILE A 66 -20.88 -68.38 20.21
C ILE A 66 -21.33 -66.95 19.89
N ASP A 67 -21.32 -66.10 20.91
CA ASP A 67 -21.69 -64.68 20.82
C ASP A 67 -20.48 -63.74 21.00
N ALA A 68 -19.33 -64.27 21.42
CA ALA A 68 -18.11 -63.50 21.67
C ALA A 68 -16.91 -63.96 20.83
N LEU A 69 -16.11 -62.99 20.38
CA LEU A 69 -14.84 -63.18 19.69
C LEU A 69 -13.72 -62.56 20.52
N CYS A 70 -12.74 -63.35 20.93
CA CYS A 70 -11.56 -62.88 21.66
C CYS A 70 -10.31 -63.01 20.78
N ILE A 71 -9.59 -61.93 20.53
CA ILE A 71 -8.36 -61.93 19.73
C ILE A 71 -7.18 -61.58 20.65
N GLU A 72 -6.23 -62.51 20.79
CA GLU A 72 -5.09 -62.35 21.70
C GLU A 72 -3.97 -61.48 21.13
N LYS A 73 -3.82 -61.46 19.81
CA LYS A 73 -2.81 -60.67 19.10
C LYS A 73 -3.46 -59.74 18.08
N PHE A 74 -3.20 -58.46 18.19
CA PHE A 74 -3.78 -57.39 17.38
C PHE A 74 -3.51 -57.56 15.88
N ASP A 75 -2.37 -58.15 15.52
CA ASP A 75 -2.01 -58.53 14.15
C ASP A 75 -3.05 -59.42 13.45
N PHE A 76 -3.81 -60.21 14.22
CA PHE A 76 -4.84 -61.11 13.68
C PHE A 76 -6.18 -60.41 13.48
N ALA A 77 -6.40 -59.24 14.09
CA ALA A 77 -7.69 -58.57 14.10
C ALA A 77 -8.24 -58.34 12.68
N LYS A 78 -7.40 -57.85 11.74
CA LYS A 78 -7.82 -57.62 10.35
C LYS A 78 -8.25 -58.91 9.65
N ILE A 79 -7.48 -59.98 9.80
CA ILE A 79 -7.78 -61.27 9.15
C ILE A 79 -9.08 -61.84 9.71
N VAL A 80 -9.23 -61.85 11.03
CA VAL A 80 -10.36 -62.45 11.72
C VAL A 80 -11.66 -61.66 11.48
N LEU A 81 -11.62 -60.33 11.58
CA LEU A 81 -12.79 -59.47 11.31
C LEU A 81 -13.31 -59.64 9.88
N ASN A 82 -12.42 -59.86 8.91
CA ASN A 82 -12.82 -60.18 7.54
C ASN A 82 -13.51 -61.54 7.41
N LEU A 83 -13.11 -62.53 8.21
CA LEU A 83 -13.72 -63.86 8.22
C LEU A 83 -15.12 -63.82 8.84
N ILE A 84 -15.34 -63.01 9.87
CA ILE A 84 -16.62 -62.94 10.59
C ILE A 84 -17.58 -61.86 10.08
N LYS A 85 -17.26 -61.18 8.97
CA LYS A 85 -18.07 -60.07 8.43
C LYS A 85 -19.55 -60.42 8.20
N GLY A 86 -19.84 -61.65 7.76
CA GLY A 86 -21.20 -62.14 7.55
C GLY A 86 -21.81 -62.89 8.74
N ASN A 87 -21.07 -63.02 9.84
CA ASN A 87 -21.51 -63.75 11.02
C ASN A 87 -22.54 -62.91 11.80
N LYS A 88 -23.73 -63.49 12.05
CA LYS A 88 -24.83 -62.79 12.72
C LYS A 88 -24.85 -62.99 14.24
N GLN A 89 -24.05 -63.92 14.76
CA GLN A 89 -24.16 -64.33 16.15
C GLN A 89 -23.13 -63.67 17.04
N ILE A 90 -21.91 -63.47 16.52
CA ILE A 90 -20.87 -62.74 17.24
C ILE A 90 -21.28 -61.28 17.37
N VAL A 91 -21.58 -60.88 18.60
CA VAL A 91 -21.95 -59.51 18.99
C VAL A 91 -20.91 -58.86 19.91
N ASN A 92 -20.06 -59.65 20.57
CA ASN A 92 -19.03 -59.14 21.48
C ASN A 92 -17.62 -59.35 20.89
N LEU A 93 -16.76 -58.32 20.91
CA LEU A 93 -15.36 -58.40 20.51
C LEU A 93 -14.45 -58.02 21.68
N ILE A 94 -13.47 -58.87 21.98
CA ILE A 94 -12.46 -58.64 23.03
C ILE A 94 -11.08 -58.66 22.38
N LEU A 95 -10.39 -57.52 22.38
CA LEU A 95 -8.99 -57.41 21.96
C LEU A 95 -8.12 -57.43 23.22
N LYS A 96 -7.41 -58.53 23.48
CA LYS A 96 -6.62 -58.67 24.73
C LYS A 96 -5.32 -57.88 24.73
N GLU A 97 -4.63 -57.80 23.59
CA GLU A 97 -3.34 -57.11 23.52
C GLU A 97 -3.47 -55.62 23.85
N GLU A 98 -2.48 -55.06 24.56
CA GLU A 98 -2.45 -53.67 25.02
C GLU A 98 -2.02 -52.69 23.92
N ASN A 99 -2.65 -52.81 22.76
CA ASN A 99 -2.43 -51.93 21.61
C ASN A 99 -3.62 -50.98 21.41
N GLN A 100 -3.33 -49.77 20.94
CA GLN A 100 -4.36 -48.78 20.62
C GLN A 100 -5.19 -49.24 19.41
N LEU A 101 -6.52 -49.13 19.52
CA LEU A 101 -7.44 -49.44 18.43
C LEU A 101 -7.25 -48.45 17.29
N THR A 102 -7.06 -48.97 16.07
CA THR A 102 -6.85 -48.14 14.88
C THR A 102 -8.19 -47.81 14.21
N PHE A 103 -8.25 -46.65 13.52
CA PHE A 103 -9.46 -46.29 12.77
C PHE A 103 -9.82 -47.33 11.70
N SER A 104 -8.80 -47.94 11.07
CA SER A 104 -9.03 -49.00 10.09
C SER A 104 -9.76 -50.21 10.68
N LEU A 105 -9.50 -50.56 11.94
CA LEU A 105 -10.23 -51.64 12.60
C LEU A 105 -11.64 -51.20 12.97
N CYS A 106 -11.84 -49.95 13.41
CA CYS A 106 -13.18 -49.39 13.63
C CYS A 106 -14.04 -49.49 12.35
N GLU A 107 -13.48 -49.15 11.18
CA GLU A 107 -14.15 -49.31 9.88
C GLU A 107 -14.52 -50.77 9.57
N MET A 108 -13.72 -51.74 10.03
CA MET A 108 -13.98 -53.16 9.82
C MET A 108 -15.05 -53.68 10.78
N ILE A 109 -14.95 -53.32 12.07
CA ILE A 109 -15.93 -53.67 13.10
C ILE A 109 -17.31 -53.14 12.72
N ALA A 110 -17.40 -51.89 12.26
CA ALA A 110 -18.65 -51.27 11.80
C ALA A 110 -19.34 -52.02 10.63
N LYS A 111 -18.65 -52.95 9.97
CA LYS A 111 -19.18 -53.79 8.87
C LYS A 111 -19.54 -55.20 9.31
N THR A 112 -19.43 -55.52 10.60
CA THR A 112 -19.78 -56.80 11.22
C THR A 112 -21.07 -56.67 12.03
N ASN A 113 -21.53 -57.73 12.68
CA ASN A 113 -22.66 -57.68 13.62
C ASN A 113 -22.25 -57.36 15.08
N ILE A 114 -20.98 -57.00 15.31
CA ILE A 114 -20.47 -56.65 16.65
C ILE A 114 -21.22 -55.42 17.19
N LYS A 115 -21.59 -55.48 18.47
CA LYS A 115 -22.27 -54.44 19.25
C LYS A 115 -21.48 -53.98 20.46
N ASN A 116 -20.62 -54.82 21.02
CA ASN A 116 -19.75 -54.45 22.14
C ASN A 116 -18.28 -54.72 21.80
N VAL A 117 -17.41 -53.76 22.05
CA VAL A 117 -15.96 -53.86 21.82
C VAL A 117 -15.21 -53.56 23.11
N ASN A 118 -14.50 -54.54 23.65
CA ASN A 118 -13.57 -54.37 24.75
C ASN A 118 -12.13 -54.27 24.21
N CYS A 119 -11.50 -53.10 24.37
CA CYS A 119 -10.16 -52.82 23.86
C CYS A 119 -9.28 -52.15 24.92
N TYR A 120 -7.98 -52.03 24.64
CA TYR A 120 -7.06 -51.40 25.59
C TYR A 120 -7.24 -49.87 25.63
N ASN A 121 -7.14 -49.22 24.47
CA ASN A 121 -7.34 -47.78 24.31
C ASN A 121 -7.80 -47.46 22.86
N LEU A 122 -8.33 -46.27 22.62
CA LEU A 122 -8.72 -45.74 21.32
C LEU A 122 -8.70 -44.20 21.34
N GLN A 123 -8.77 -43.57 20.16
CA GLN A 123 -8.90 -42.12 20.10
C GLN A 123 -10.36 -41.67 20.28
N PRO A 124 -10.61 -40.49 20.89
CA PRO A 124 -11.98 -40.05 21.20
C PRO A 124 -12.88 -39.95 19.96
N PHE A 125 -12.38 -39.46 18.82
CA PHE A 125 -13.18 -39.38 17.58
C PHE A 125 -13.66 -40.76 17.07
N MET A 126 -12.98 -41.85 17.43
CA MET A 126 -13.36 -43.20 17.02
C MET A 126 -14.59 -43.68 17.80
N ILE A 127 -14.80 -43.18 19.02
CA ILE A 127 -16.00 -43.43 19.83
C ILE A 127 -17.22 -42.86 19.09
N GLU A 128 -17.16 -41.58 18.70
CA GLU A 128 -18.24 -40.94 17.92
C GLU A 128 -18.52 -41.68 16.61
N TYR A 129 -17.47 -42.17 15.93
CA TYR A 129 -17.63 -42.93 14.71
C TYR A 129 -18.37 -44.26 14.95
N LEU A 130 -18.01 -45.01 15.99
CA LEU A 130 -18.61 -46.31 16.31
C LEU A 130 -20.00 -46.19 16.92
N ASP A 131 -20.27 -45.13 17.67
CA ASP A 131 -21.60 -44.80 18.23
C ASP A 131 -22.66 -44.65 17.13
N LYS A 132 -22.28 -44.07 15.97
CA LYS A 132 -23.14 -44.02 14.77
C LYS A 132 -23.64 -45.40 14.30
N TYR A 133 -22.89 -46.46 14.59
CA TYR A 133 -23.24 -47.85 14.25
C TYR A 133 -23.87 -48.61 15.43
N HIS A 134 -24.17 -47.91 16.52
CA HIS A 134 -24.68 -48.47 17.79
C HIS A 134 -23.73 -49.55 18.34
N ILE A 135 -22.44 -49.24 18.37
CA ILE A 135 -21.39 -50.09 18.93
C ILE A 135 -20.90 -49.45 20.23
N LEU A 136 -21.12 -50.14 21.35
CA LEU A 136 -20.63 -49.74 22.66
C LEU A 136 -19.18 -50.18 22.83
N ILE A 137 -18.36 -49.28 23.41
CA ILE A 137 -16.93 -49.51 23.60
C ILE A 137 -16.61 -49.46 25.07
N GLU A 138 -15.87 -50.47 25.53
CA GLU A 138 -15.26 -50.53 26.84
C GLU A 138 -13.74 -50.43 26.67
N SER A 139 -13.17 -49.30 27.10
CA SER A 139 -11.73 -49.10 27.18
C SER A 139 -11.22 -49.62 28.51
N ARG A 140 -10.12 -50.39 28.50
CA ARG A 140 -9.43 -50.79 29.74
C ARG A 140 -8.52 -49.68 30.29
N ASN A 141 -8.26 -48.64 29.50
CA ASN A 141 -7.50 -47.47 29.91
C ASN A 141 -8.44 -46.26 30.11
N GLU A 142 -8.32 -45.59 31.27
CA GLU A 142 -9.13 -44.43 31.65
C GLU A 142 -8.76 -43.17 30.85
N ILE A 143 -7.52 -43.07 30.36
CA ILE A 143 -7.02 -41.90 29.62
C ILE A 143 -6.95 -42.23 28.13
N LEU A 144 -7.82 -41.58 27.35
CA LEU A 144 -7.79 -41.64 25.89
C LEU A 144 -6.65 -40.74 25.37
N TYR A 145 -5.56 -41.36 24.91
CA TYR A 145 -4.38 -40.65 24.45
C TYR A 145 -4.60 -40.05 23.05
N LEU A 146 -4.19 -38.78 22.87
CA LEU A 146 -4.11 -38.11 21.58
C LEU A 146 -2.65 -38.03 21.16
N SER A 147 -2.38 -38.30 19.88
CA SER A 147 -1.05 -38.10 19.29
C SER A 147 -0.69 -36.63 19.17
N ASN A 148 0.60 -36.36 18.93
CA ASN A 148 1.09 -34.99 18.74
C ASN A 148 0.41 -34.33 17.55
N PHE A 149 0.22 -35.07 16.45
CA PHE A 149 -0.53 -34.61 15.27
C PHE A 149 -1.95 -34.20 15.64
N MET A 150 -2.65 -35.01 16.43
CA MET A 150 -4.05 -34.74 16.80
C MET A 150 -4.16 -33.54 17.75
N LEU A 151 -3.25 -33.44 18.73
CA LEU A 151 -3.17 -32.32 19.66
C LEU A 151 -2.85 -31.00 18.93
N GLN A 152 -1.79 -30.99 18.13
CA GLN A 152 -1.35 -29.81 17.38
C GLN A 152 -2.45 -29.25 16.46
N ASN A 153 -3.32 -30.14 15.96
CA ASN A 153 -4.39 -29.78 15.04
C ASN A 153 -5.77 -29.68 15.71
N ASN A 154 -5.89 -29.81 17.03
CA ASN A 154 -7.16 -29.83 17.76
C ASN A 154 -8.18 -30.81 17.16
N LEU A 155 -7.76 -32.06 16.94
CA LEU A 155 -8.52 -33.11 16.25
C LEU A 155 -9.13 -34.14 17.21
N SER A 156 -9.72 -33.71 18.33
CA SER A 156 -10.24 -34.66 19.33
C SER A 156 -11.59 -35.29 18.95
N VAL A 157 -12.41 -34.63 18.13
CA VAL A 157 -13.80 -35.03 17.82
C VAL A 157 -14.03 -35.25 16.33
N PHE A 158 -14.97 -36.11 15.93
CA PHE A 158 -15.12 -36.51 14.51
C PHE A 158 -15.39 -35.31 13.59
N SER A 159 -16.21 -34.36 14.05
CA SER A 159 -16.52 -33.12 13.32
C SER A 159 -15.28 -32.28 13.01
N SER A 160 -14.32 -32.22 13.96
CA SER A 160 -13.06 -31.48 13.79
C SER A 160 -12.21 -32.11 12.69
N LEU A 161 -12.12 -33.44 12.60
CA LEU A 161 -11.45 -34.13 11.49
C LEU A 161 -12.15 -33.87 10.16
N PHE A 162 -13.48 -33.92 10.14
CA PHE A 162 -14.28 -33.78 8.92
C PHE A 162 -14.12 -32.40 8.26
N TYR A 163 -14.22 -31.33 9.06
CA TYR A 163 -14.26 -29.93 8.59
C TYR A 163 -12.92 -29.19 8.59
N LYS A 164 -11.83 -29.75 9.15
CA LYS A 164 -10.52 -29.07 9.18
C LYS A 164 -10.06 -28.67 7.78
N MET A 165 -9.72 -27.39 7.60
CA MET A 165 -9.21 -26.86 6.32
C MET A 165 -7.69 -26.71 6.29
N THR A 166 -7.07 -26.51 7.45
CA THR A 166 -5.62 -26.25 7.57
C THR A 166 -5.02 -27.24 8.57
N LEU A 167 -3.95 -27.91 8.19
CA LEU A 167 -3.13 -28.72 9.08
C LEU A 167 -1.79 -28.05 9.36
N GLN A 168 -1.28 -28.28 10.56
CA GLN A 168 0.11 -28.09 10.94
C GLN A 168 0.72 -29.47 11.14
N ILE A 169 1.85 -29.76 10.48
CA ILE A 169 2.54 -31.04 10.61
C ILE A 169 4.01 -30.76 10.90
N ASP A 170 4.46 -31.22 12.07
CA ASP A 170 5.89 -31.31 12.36
C ASP A 170 6.44 -32.63 11.84
N LEU A 171 7.64 -32.55 11.26
CA LEU A 171 8.32 -33.68 10.64
C LEU A 171 9.65 -33.94 11.35
N PRO A 172 10.09 -35.20 11.46
CA PRO A 172 9.39 -36.42 11.01
C PRO A 172 8.22 -36.81 11.92
N MET A 173 7.16 -37.39 11.34
CA MET A 173 6.03 -37.96 12.11
C MET A 173 6.41 -39.32 12.70
N ASP A 174 5.97 -39.58 13.94
CA ASP A 174 6.08 -40.92 14.51
C ASP A 174 5.02 -41.89 13.92
N ASN A 175 5.08 -43.17 14.30
CA ASN A 175 4.15 -44.18 13.78
C ASN A 175 2.69 -43.87 14.09
N GLN A 176 2.39 -43.27 15.25
CA GLN A 176 1.03 -42.96 15.66
C GLN A 176 0.50 -41.75 14.88
N ASP A 177 1.32 -40.69 14.74
CA ASP A 177 1.02 -39.52 13.92
C ASP A 177 0.78 -39.91 12.45
N ILE A 178 1.55 -40.87 11.92
CA ILE A 178 1.35 -41.44 10.59
C ILE A 178 -0.02 -42.12 10.46
N GLU A 179 -0.41 -42.94 11.44
CA GLU A 179 -1.73 -43.60 11.42
C GLU A 179 -2.87 -42.58 11.50
N ASP A 180 -2.71 -41.55 12.32
CA ASP A 180 -3.73 -40.52 12.52
C ASP A 180 -3.85 -39.57 11.34
N PHE A 181 -2.73 -39.20 10.70
CA PHE A 181 -2.75 -38.45 9.45
C PHE A 181 -3.44 -39.24 8.34
N ASN A 182 -3.22 -40.56 8.28
CA ASN A 182 -3.95 -41.44 7.36
C ASN A 182 -5.45 -41.48 7.66
N ALA A 183 -5.84 -41.61 8.94
CA ALA A 183 -7.24 -41.59 9.37
C ALA A 183 -7.90 -40.24 9.03
N PHE A 184 -7.23 -39.13 9.34
CA PHE A 184 -7.65 -37.78 8.98
C PHE A 184 -7.87 -37.66 7.46
N CYS A 185 -6.90 -38.11 6.65
CA CYS A 185 -7.04 -38.08 5.19
C CYS A 185 -8.20 -38.94 4.68
N LYS A 186 -8.59 -40.02 5.36
CA LYS A 186 -9.81 -40.76 4.97
C LYS A 186 -11.09 -39.98 5.29
N ILE A 187 -11.16 -39.37 6.48
CA ILE A 187 -12.36 -38.74 7.02
C ILE A 187 -12.62 -37.35 6.40
N ASN A 188 -11.57 -36.55 6.27
CA ASN A 188 -11.67 -35.14 5.96
C ASN A 188 -12.23 -34.86 4.56
N LYS A 189 -13.10 -33.84 4.41
CA LYS A 189 -13.59 -33.40 3.09
C LYS A 189 -13.13 -31.99 2.67
N TYR A 190 -12.57 -31.22 3.58
CA TYR A 190 -12.38 -29.77 3.40
C TYR A 190 -10.92 -29.29 3.41
N LEU A 191 -9.94 -30.19 3.56
CA LEU A 191 -8.52 -29.85 3.60
C LEU A 191 -8.11 -29.00 2.39
N LYS A 192 -7.49 -27.86 2.67
CA LYS A 192 -6.96 -26.90 1.68
C LYS A 192 -5.48 -26.63 1.86
N THR A 193 -4.99 -26.63 3.09
CA THR A 193 -3.63 -26.21 3.40
C THR A 193 -2.98 -27.16 4.39
N ILE A 194 -1.71 -27.49 4.18
CA ILE A 194 -0.85 -28.19 5.14
C ILE A 194 0.39 -27.32 5.31
N ASN A 195 0.67 -26.90 6.54
CA ASN A 195 1.89 -26.20 6.90
C ASN A 195 2.90 -27.20 7.44
N VAL A 196 4.15 -27.13 6.96
CA VAL A 196 5.27 -27.96 7.40
C VAL A 196 6.47 -27.08 7.78
N SER A 197 7.12 -27.41 8.89
CA SER A 197 8.19 -26.63 9.52
C SER A 197 9.59 -27.02 9.04
N SER A 198 9.95 -28.31 9.09
CA SER A 198 11.19 -28.86 8.52
C SER A 198 10.86 -29.93 7.50
N VAL A 199 11.63 -30.03 6.40
CA VAL A 199 11.31 -30.99 5.33
C VAL A 199 12.52 -31.71 4.77
N ASN A 200 12.36 -33.03 4.57
CA ASN A 200 13.18 -33.81 3.65
C ASN A 200 12.30 -34.36 2.52
N LYS A 201 12.93 -34.96 1.51
CA LYS A 201 12.21 -35.51 0.36
C LYS A 201 11.26 -36.66 0.73
N SER A 202 11.68 -37.58 1.61
CA SER A 202 10.88 -38.75 1.99
C SER A 202 9.58 -38.37 2.67
N ASP A 203 9.60 -37.37 3.56
CA ASP A 203 8.43 -36.93 4.30
C ASP A 203 7.42 -36.22 3.38
N LEU A 204 7.92 -35.40 2.47
CA LEU A 204 7.08 -34.75 1.46
C LEU A 204 6.44 -35.78 0.52
N GLU A 205 7.19 -36.80 0.11
CA GLU A 205 6.65 -37.91 -0.69
C GLU A 205 5.59 -38.69 0.09
N PHE A 206 5.79 -38.96 1.38
CA PHE A 206 4.79 -39.60 2.24
C PHE A 206 3.48 -38.79 2.29
N ILE A 207 3.55 -37.49 2.56
CA ILE A 207 2.37 -36.61 2.62
C ILE A 207 1.65 -36.63 1.27
N VAL A 208 2.38 -36.40 0.17
CA VAL A 208 1.80 -36.38 -1.17
C VAL A 208 1.16 -37.71 -1.54
N ASN A 209 1.83 -38.84 -1.29
CA ASN A 209 1.31 -40.16 -1.60
C ASN A 209 0.05 -40.47 -0.79
N THR A 210 0.01 -40.05 0.47
CA THR A 210 -1.17 -40.21 1.34
C THR A 210 -2.36 -39.38 0.84
N LEU A 211 -2.12 -38.13 0.42
CA LEU A 211 -3.15 -37.28 -0.18
C LEU A 211 -3.69 -37.88 -1.49
N ILE A 212 -2.80 -38.34 -2.37
CA ILE A 212 -3.16 -38.97 -3.65
C ILE A 212 -4.00 -40.24 -3.41
N LYS A 213 -3.54 -41.11 -2.51
CA LYS A 213 -4.25 -42.36 -2.15
C LYS A 213 -5.67 -42.10 -1.65
N ASN A 214 -5.89 -40.99 -0.96
CA ASN A 214 -7.19 -40.58 -0.42
C ASN A 214 -7.94 -39.57 -1.31
N ASN A 215 -7.55 -39.43 -2.59
CA ASN A 215 -8.17 -38.54 -3.57
C ASN A 215 -8.30 -37.07 -3.13
N LYS A 216 -7.36 -36.58 -2.30
CA LYS A 216 -7.33 -35.18 -1.88
C LYS A 216 -6.77 -34.31 -3.01
N LYS A 217 -7.56 -33.31 -3.41
CA LYS A 217 -7.26 -32.38 -4.50
C LYS A 217 -7.42 -30.94 -4.02
N ASN A 218 -6.75 -30.01 -4.68
CA ASN A 218 -6.71 -28.59 -4.35
C ASN A 218 -6.09 -28.31 -2.97
N VAL A 219 -5.02 -29.05 -2.64
CA VAL A 219 -4.29 -28.91 -1.37
C VAL A 219 -2.99 -28.16 -1.63
N ARG A 220 -2.70 -27.15 -0.82
CA ARG A 220 -1.44 -26.41 -0.81
C ARG A 220 -0.60 -26.88 0.38
N ILE A 221 0.62 -27.32 0.11
CA ILE A 221 1.61 -27.64 1.14
C ILE A 221 2.54 -26.44 1.23
N VAL A 222 2.48 -25.71 2.35
CA VAL A 222 3.26 -24.51 2.62
C VAL A 222 4.44 -24.91 3.49
N ILE A 223 5.63 -24.66 2.99
CA ILE A 223 6.89 -25.01 3.65
C ILE A 223 7.46 -23.75 4.26
N HIS A 224 7.70 -23.79 5.58
CA HIS A 224 8.21 -22.70 6.40
C HIS A 224 9.72 -22.83 6.69
N ASP A 225 10.42 -23.67 5.91
CA ASP A 225 11.85 -23.98 6.08
C ASP A 225 12.73 -23.18 5.09
N ASN A 226 13.93 -22.83 5.53
CA ASN A 226 14.99 -22.28 4.69
C ASN A 226 15.75 -23.43 3.99
N ILE A 227 15.17 -23.96 2.92
CA ILE A 227 15.71 -25.13 2.22
C ILE A 227 17.03 -24.80 1.51
N SER A 228 18.13 -25.41 1.97
CA SER A 228 19.44 -25.37 1.30
C SER A 228 19.77 -26.65 0.53
N ASP A 229 19.05 -27.74 0.77
CA ASP A 229 19.27 -29.04 0.13
C ASP A 229 18.84 -29.03 -1.35
N GLU A 230 19.80 -29.30 -2.24
CA GLU A 230 19.58 -29.28 -3.69
C GLU A 230 18.62 -30.39 -4.17
N GLU A 231 18.62 -31.56 -3.53
CA GLU A 231 17.71 -32.65 -3.86
C GLU A 231 16.26 -32.25 -3.57
N VAL A 232 16.01 -31.66 -2.40
CA VAL A 232 14.69 -31.15 -2.00
C VAL A 232 14.24 -30.03 -2.94
N ILE A 233 15.11 -29.07 -3.24
CA ILE A 233 14.82 -27.97 -4.18
C ILE A 233 14.42 -28.53 -5.56
N ASN A 234 15.18 -29.48 -6.08
CA ASN A 234 14.91 -30.10 -7.39
C ASN A 234 13.62 -30.91 -7.38
N TYR A 235 13.33 -31.63 -6.30
CA TYR A 235 12.05 -32.32 -6.12
C TYR A 235 10.88 -31.34 -6.18
N LEU A 236 10.91 -30.26 -5.39
CA LEU A 236 9.84 -29.26 -5.32
C LEU A 236 9.60 -28.60 -6.69
N LYS A 237 10.66 -28.17 -7.38
CA LYS A 237 10.60 -27.59 -8.72
C LYS A 237 9.97 -28.56 -9.72
N ASN A 238 10.44 -29.81 -9.75
CA ASN A 238 9.96 -30.83 -10.67
C ASN A 238 8.50 -31.21 -10.40
N PHE A 239 8.13 -31.34 -9.11
CA PHE A 239 6.77 -31.63 -8.71
C PHE A 239 5.81 -30.52 -9.13
N ASN A 240 6.12 -29.26 -8.81
CA ASN A 240 5.29 -28.11 -9.18
C ASN A 240 5.16 -27.93 -10.68
N LYS A 241 6.19 -28.26 -11.47
CA LYS A 241 6.15 -28.16 -12.93
C LYS A 241 5.32 -29.28 -13.58
N LYS A 242 5.51 -30.54 -13.15
CA LYS A 242 5.00 -31.72 -13.86
C LYS A 242 3.77 -32.38 -13.21
N LYS A 243 3.72 -32.41 -11.88
CA LYS A 243 2.75 -33.22 -11.11
C LYS A 243 1.64 -32.37 -10.47
N SER A 244 1.89 -31.09 -10.19
CA SER A 244 0.92 -30.22 -9.49
C SER A 244 -0.42 -30.10 -10.21
N LYS A 245 -0.42 -29.87 -11.53
CA LYS A 245 -1.65 -29.76 -12.33
C LYS A 245 -2.45 -31.08 -12.36
N ARG A 246 -1.75 -32.21 -12.40
CA ARG A 246 -2.37 -33.56 -12.45
C ARG A 246 -3.07 -33.89 -11.14
N TYR A 247 -2.40 -33.68 -10.01
CA TYR A 247 -2.95 -34.03 -8.68
C TYR A 247 -3.70 -32.87 -8.01
N LYS A 248 -3.58 -31.65 -8.54
CA LYS A 248 -4.02 -30.39 -7.91
C LYS A 248 -3.45 -30.23 -6.50
N ILE A 249 -2.18 -30.62 -6.31
CA ILE A 249 -1.42 -30.44 -5.07
C ILE A 249 -0.25 -29.52 -5.39
N TYR A 250 -0.03 -28.50 -4.56
CA TYR A 250 0.95 -27.45 -4.85
C TYR A 250 1.87 -27.22 -3.67
N PHE A 251 3.17 -27.20 -3.90
CA PHE A 251 4.13 -26.71 -2.91
C PHE A 251 4.25 -25.19 -3.01
N LYS A 252 4.24 -24.51 -1.87
CA LYS A 252 4.54 -23.08 -1.75
C LYS A 252 5.61 -22.90 -0.68
N LEU A 253 6.63 -22.10 -0.99
CA LEU A 253 7.60 -21.66 0.01
C LEU A 253 7.08 -20.38 0.67
N GLU A 254 7.13 -20.35 1.99
CA GLU A 254 6.93 -19.15 2.79
C GLU A 254 8.32 -18.65 3.20
N TYR A 255 8.80 -17.62 2.50
CA TYR A 255 10.12 -17.07 2.75
C TYR A 255 10.15 -16.34 4.10
N SER A 256 11.22 -16.56 4.87
CA SER A 256 11.47 -15.80 6.09
C SER A 256 11.60 -14.30 5.79
N ASN A 257 11.17 -13.47 6.75
CA ASN A 257 11.33 -12.00 6.66
C ASN A 257 12.79 -11.59 6.44
N GLU A 258 13.72 -12.32 7.06
CA GLU A 258 15.17 -12.12 6.87
C GLU A 258 15.60 -12.37 5.42
N TYR A 259 15.16 -13.48 4.80
CA TYR A 259 15.45 -13.77 3.40
C TYR A 259 14.90 -12.67 2.47
N ILE A 260 13.66 -12.24 2.70
CA ILE A 260 13.03 -11.18 1.92
C ILE A 260 13.86 -9.90 2.02
N ASN A 261 14.15 -9.43 3.23
CA ASN A 261 14.92 -8.19 3.44
C ASN A 261 16.30 -8.23 2.76
N ASN A 262 17.01 -9.36 2.85
CA ASN A 262 18.34 -9.51 2.28
C ASN A 262 18.35 -9.61 0.74
N ASN A 263 17.22 -9.92 0.11
CA ASN A 263 17.14 -10.19 -1.32
C ASN A 263 16.17 -9.29 -2.10
N ILE A 264 15.33 -8.50 -1.43
CA ILE A 264 14.31 -7.67 -2.09
C ILE A 264 14.93 -6.69 -3.09
N MET A 265 16.05 -6.08 -2.73
CA MET A 265 16.74 -5.12 -3.61
C MET A 265 17.48 -5.81 -4.76
N LYS A 266 17.98 -7.04 -4.54
CA LYS A 266 18.62 -7.85 -5.59
C LYS A 266 17.61 -8.40 -6.59
N GLN A 267 16.38 -8.64 -6.14
CA GLN A 267 15.26 -9.11 -6.97
C GLN A 267 14.43 -7.96 -7.56
N ALA A 268 14.64 -6.72 -7.12
CA ALA A 268 14.02 -5.55 -7.72
C ALA A 268 14.36 -5.52 -9.22
N ASN A 269 13.34 -5.72 -10.05
CA ASN A 269 13.52 -5.90 -11.47
C ASN A 269 14.08 -4.60 -12.06
N ASN A 270 15.29 -4.66 -12.64
CA ASN A 270 15.97 -3.51 -13.22
C ASN A 270 15.09 -2.77 -14.26
N SER A 271 14.14 -3.48 -14.90
CA SER A 271 13.15 -2.86 -15.78
C SER A 271 12.14 -1.97 -15.05
N ILE A 272 11.69 -2.33 -13.85
CA ILE A 272 10.78 -1.50 -13.03
C ILE A 272 11.48 -0.20 -12.62
N LEU A 273 12.73 -0.30 -12.14
CA LEU A 273 13.51 0.88 -11.74
C LEU A 273 13.74 1.84 -12.92
N LYS A 274 14.03 1.31 -14.11
CA LYS A 274 14.16 2.11 -15.34
C LYS A 274 12.84 2.81 -15.70
N THR A 275 11.71 2.10 -15.64
CA THR A 275 10.38 2.68 -15.92
C THR A 275 10.05 3.80 -14.93
N CYS A 276 10.31 3.61 -13.63
CA CYS A 276 10.15 4.67 -12.63
C CYS A 276 11.03 5.88 -12.95
N GLY A 277 12.29 5.65 -13.36
CA GLY A 277 13.20 6.71 -13.79
C GLY A 277 12.65 7.53 -14.98
N TYR A 278 12.12 6.86 -16.01
CA TYR A 278 11.52 7.55 -17.16
C TYR A 278 10.28 8.37 -16.79
N ILE A 279 9.43 7.87 -15.88
CA ILE A 279 8.25 8.60 -15.41
C ILE A 279 8.67 9.87 -14.67
N ILE A 280 9.69 9.80 -13.81
CA ILE A 280 10.20 10.97 -13.08
C ILE A 280 10.75 12.01 -14.06
N ILE A 281 11.54 11.59 -15.05
CA ILE A 281 12.08 12.50 -16.07
C ILE A 281 10.95 13.18 -16.85
N LEU A 282 9.90 12.44 -17.22
CA LEU A 282 8.75 12.97 -17.95
C LEU A 282 7.96 14.00 -17.12
N ILE A 283 7.80 13.78 -15.81
CA ILE A 283 7.15 14.75 -14.91
C ILE A 283 7.99 16.03 -14.82
N ILE A 284 9.30 15.91 -14.67
CA ILE A 284 10.21 17.06 -14.59
C ILE A 284 10.16 17.88 -15.88
N THR A 285 10.24 17.23 -17.05
CA THR A 285 10.21 17.94 -18.34
C THR A 285 8.87 18.62 -18.58
N PHE A 286 7.76 17.97 -18.25
CA PHE A 286 6.43 18.56 -18.36
C PHE A 286 6.27 19.79 -17.46
N THR A 287 6.71 19.71 -16.20
CA THR A 287 6.62 20.81 -15.25
C THR A 287 7.46 22.00 -15.72
N PHE A 288 8.68 21.75 -16.21
CA PHE A 288 9.54 22.79 -16.76
C PHE A 288 8.95 23.44 -18.01
N ALA A 289 8.40 22.65 -18.93
CA ALA A 289 7.73 23.15 -20.13
C ALA A 289 6.51 24.01 -19.78
N TYR A 290 5.71 23.61 -18.79
CA TYR A 290 4.57 24.38 -18.32
C TYR A 290 5.00 25.73 -17.73
N VAL A 291 5.98 25.75 -16.83
CA VAL A 291 6.49 27.00 -16.23
C VAL A 291 7.06 27.93 -17.31
N PHE A 292 7.81 27.38 -18.27
CA PHE A 292 8.33 28.17 -19.39
C PHE A 292 7.20 28.77 -20.24
N TYR A 293 6.21 27.95 -20.61
CA TYR A 293 5.04 28.39 -21.36
C TYR A 293 4.24 29.46 -20.62
N ASP A 294 4.03 29.29 -19.32
CA ASP A 294 3.30 30.24 -18.47
C ASP A 294 3.95 31.63 -18.46
N ASN A 295 5.28 31.66 -18.37
CA ASN A 295 6.07 32.88 -18.41
C ASN A 295 6.07 33.52 -19.79
N TYR A 296 6.31 32.74 -20.84
CA TYR A 296 6.26 33.23 -22.23
C TYR A 296 4.89 33.79 -22.59
N SER A 297 3.81 33.10 -22.21
CA SER A 297 2.44 33.58 -22.41
C SER A 297 2.17 34.88 -21.66
N SER A 298 2.70 35.03 -20.44
CA SER A 298 2.58 36.27 -19.67
C SER A 298 3.26 37.44 -20.36
N MET A 299 4.48 37.23 -20.87
CA MET A 299 5.20 38.24 -21.66
C MET A 299 4.40 38.65 -22.89
N LYS A 300 3.97 37.68 -23.70
CA LYS A 300 3.24 37.95 -24.94
C LYS A 300 1.90 38.65 -24.72
N LYS A 301 1.18 38.35 -23.64
CA LYS A 301 -0.06 39.04 -23.29
C LYS A 301 0.18 40.52 -22.98
N VAL A 302 1.17 40.81 -22.15
CA VAL A 302 1.50 42.20 -21.76
C VAL A 302 2.07 42.98 -22.96
N GLU A 303 2.95 42.38 -23.74
CA GLU A 303 3.48 42.94 -25.00
C GLU A 303 2.34 43.32 -25.95
N LYS A 304 1.37 42.41 -26.17
CA LYS A 304 0.21 42.70 -27.01
C LYS A 304 -0.64 43.87 -26.50
N ILE A 305 -0.74 44.06 -25.19
CA ILE A 305 -1.45 45.22 -24.61
C ILE A 305 -0.65 46.51 -24.85
N GLN A 306 0.66 46.48 -24.62
CA GLN A 306 1.54 47.63 -24.87
C GLN A 306 1.59 48.02 -26.37
N ASP A 307 1.60 47.05 -27.28
CA ASP A 307 1.54 47.28 -28.73
C ASP A 307 0.24 47.99 -29.11
N LYS A 308 -0.90 47.51 -28.61
CA LYS A 308 -2.21 48.15 -28.84
C LYS A 308 -2.27 49.57 -28.28
N LEU A 309 -1.72 49.81 -27.10
CA LEU A 309 -1.64 51.16 -26.52
C LEU A 309 -0.80 52.08 -27.41
N SER A 310 0.35 51.60 -27.87
CA SER A 310 1.24 52.35 -28.78
C SER A 310 0.57 52.65 -30.13
N GLU A 311 -0.22 51.70 -30.66
CA GLU A 311 -1.01 51.86 -31.87
C GLU A 311 -2.11 52.94 -31.70
N VAL A 312 -2.84 52.92 -30.59
CA VAL A 312 -3.85 53.95 -30.27
C VAL A 312 -3.21 55.34 -30.21
N ILE A 313 -2.05 55.46 -29.58
CA ILE A 313 -1.30 56.73 -29.49
C ILE A 313 -0.85 57.20 -30.89
N SER A 314 -0.42 56.27 -31.74
CA SER A 314 0.10 56.59 -33.09
C SER A 314 -0.99 56.94 -34.11
N ILE A 315 -2.12 56.21 -34.12
CA ILE A 315 -3.18 56.36 -35.13
C ILE A 315 -3.96 57.66 -34.96
N ASN A 316 -4.33 58.00 -33.72
CA ASN A 316 -5.21 59.13 -33.47
C ASN A 316 -4.49 60.48 -33.59
N GLY A 317 -3.15 60.48 -33.58
CA GLY A 317 -2.34 61.69 -33.60
C GLY A 317 -2.38 62.43 -32.26
N SER A 318 -1.21 62.91 -31.83
CA SER A 318 -1.00 63.58 -30.54
C SER A 318 -2.03 64.65 -30.22
N GLU A 319 -2.29 65.57 -31.16
CA GLU A 319 -3.18 66.71 -30.94
C GLU A 319 -4.65 66.29 -30.73
N ALA A 320 -5.15 65.33 -31.51
CA ALA A 320 -6.54 64.89 -31.40
C ALA A 320 -6.80 64.07 -30.13
N ILE A 321 -5.82 63.26 -29.68
CA ILE A 321 -5.91 62.53 -28.41
C ILE A 321 -6.00 63.52 -27.24
N LEU A 322 -5.12 64.53 -27.24
CA LEU A 322 -5.11 65.54 -26.18
C LEU A 322 -6.43 66.31 -26.14
N GLU A 323 -6.97 66.72 -27.29
CA GLU A 323 -8.25 67.43 -27.38
C GLU A 323 -9.45 66.58 -26.92
N ASP A 324 -9.52 65.31 -27.35
CA ASP A 324 -10.59 64.38 -26.95
C ASP A 324 -10.61 64.15 -25.43
N VAL A 325 -9.44 63.90 -24.83
CA VAL A 325 -9.36 63.74 -23.37
C VAL A 325 -9.60 65.06 -22.64
N GLN A 326 -9.17 66.20 -23.21
CA GLN A 326 -9.44 67.51 -22.64
C GLN A 326 -10.95 67.80 -22.59
N ASN A 327 -11.71 67.41 -23.62
CA ASN A 327 -13.17 67.56 -23.64
C ASN A 327 -13.90 66.60 -22.68
N LYS A 328 -13.37 65.39 -22.48
CA LYS A 328 -13.91 64.41 -21.53
C LYS A 328 -13.62 64.78 -20.07
N THR A 329 -12.57 65.55 -19.82
CA THR A 329 -12.16 65.96 -18.47
C THR A 329 -12.63 67.39 -18.21
N ASN A 330 -13.47 67.60 -17.18
CA ASN A 330 -13.89 68.93 -16.75
C ASN A 330 -12.78 69.67 -15.97
N ASN A 331 -11.53 69.57 -16.41
CA ASN A 331 -10.36 70.16 -15.76
C ASN A 331 -9.84 71.35 -16.58
N SER A 332 -9.54 72.46 -15.90
CA SER A 332 -8.99 73.66 -16.53
C SER A 332 -7.50 73.53 -16.87
N LYS A 333 -6.79 72.52 -16.34
CA LYS A 333 -5.38 72.25 -16.67
C LYS A 333 -5.27 71.68 -18.09
N LYS A 334 -4.30 72.18 -18.86
CA LYS A 334 -3.97 71.68 -20.20
C LYS A 334 -3.32 70.30 -20.10
N ILE A 335 -3.85 69.31 -20.84
CA ILE A 335 -3.23 68.00 -20.97
C ILE A 335 -2.01 68.12 -21.90
N ILE A 336 -0.87 67.56 -21.48
CA ILE A 336 0.41 67.65 -22.22
C ILE A 336 1.04 66.29 -22.56
N ASN A 337 0.62 65.21 -21.88
CA ASN A 337 1.22 63.88 -22.06
C ASN A 337 0.30 62.96 -22.87
N GLU A 338 0.61 62.82 -24.16
CA GLU A 338 -0.13 62.00 -25.12
C GLU A 338 -0.18 60.52 -24.73
N ASP A 339 0.89 59.97 -24.16
CA ASP A 339 0.96 58.56 -23.74
C ASP A 339 -0.11 58.25 -22.68
N VAL A 340 -0.25 59.14 -21.71
CA VAL A 340 -1.22 59.02 -20.61
C VAL A 340 -2.63 59.25 -21.14
N ALA A 341 -2.81 60.22 -22.04
CA ALA A 341 -4.10 60.51 -22.66
C ALA A 341 -4.58 59.34 -23.56
N GLY A 342 -3.69 58.73 -24.32
CA GLY A 342 -3.98 57.54 -25.13
C GLY A 342 -4.40 56.35 -24.26
N ALA A 343 -3.68 56.10 -23.17
CA ALA A 343 -4.05 55.07 -22.19
C ALA A 343 -5.36 55.39 -21.46
N TYR A 344 -5.64 56.66 -21.16
CA TYR A 344 -6.92 57.12 -20.59
C TYR A 344 -8.11 56.81 -21.52
N ASN A 345 -7.93 56.94 -22.83
CA ASN A 345 -8.95 56.58 -23.80
C ASN A 345 -9.25 55.08 -23.86
N VAL A 346 -8.30 54.23 -23.49
CA VAL A 346 -8.51 52.78 -23.31
C VAL A 346 -9.14 52.48 -21.96
N ASN A 347 -8.65 53.13 -20.91
CA ASN A 347 -9.13 52.97 -19.55
C ASN A 347 -9.17 54.32 -18.81
N PRO A 348 -10.37 54.86 -18.53
CA PRO A 348 -10.56 56.12 -17.80
C PRO A 348 -10.04 56.11 -16.35
N GLU A 349 -9.70 54.96 -15.77
CA GLU A 349 -9.03 54.85 -14.47
C GLU A 349 -7.50 55.07 -14.59
N THR A 350 -6.97 55.37 -15.77
CA THR A 350 -5.55 55.72 -15.97
C THR A 350 -5.25 57.09 -15.39
N VAL A 351 -4.28 57.16 -14.46
CA VAL A 351 -3.91 58.38 -13.74
C VAL A 351 -2.49 58.85 -14.04
N ALA A 352 -1.61 57.96 -14.50
CA ALA A 352 -0.23 58.30 -14.82
C ALA A 352 0.42 57.28 -15.76
N TRP A 353 1.69 57.48 -16.09
CA TRP A 353 2.58 56.54 -16.76
C TRP A 353 3.92 56.53 -16.04
N ILE A 354 4.39 55.34 -15.65
CA ILE A 354 5.62 55.15 -14.88
C ILE A 354 6.72 54.55 -15.75
N LYS A 355 7.92 55.12 -15.66
CA LYS A 355 9.13 54.60 -16.28
C LYS A 355 10.28 54.54 -15.29
N VAL A 356 10.91 53.38 -15.17
CA VAL A 356 12.12 53.18 -14.34
C VAL A 356 13.27 52.76 -15.25
N ASN A 357 14.34 53.57 -15.27
CA ASN A 357 15.47 53.39 -16.18
C ASN A 357 16.14 52.01 -16.01
N ASN A 358 16.59 51.42 -17.13
CA ASN A 358 17.26 50.11 -17.15
C ASN A 358 16.48 48.99 -16.41
N THR A 359 15.16 49.06 -16.51
CA THR A 359 14.20 48.00 -16.18
C THR A 359 13.21 47.87 -17.34
N ASN A 360 12.30 46.90 -17.29
CA ASN A 360 11.18 46.84 -18.24
C ASN A 360 9.93 47.58 -17.76
N ILE A 361 10.05 48.34 -16.67
CA ILE A 361 8.94 49.13 -16.11
C ILE A 361 8.77 50.36 -16.97
N ASP A 362 7.80 50.28 -17.88
CA ASP A 362 7.35 51.35 -18.77
C ASP A 362 5.85 51.11 -19.03
N TYR A 363 5.01 51.57 -18.09
CA TYR A 363 3.60 51.16 -18.00
C TYR A 363 2.67 52.33 -17.68
N PRO A 364 1.44 52.35 -18.26
CA PRO A 364 0.36 53.15 -17.71
C PRO A 364 0.00 52.68 -16.30
N VAL A 365 -0.34 53.64 -15.45
CA VAL A 365 -0.72 53.46 -14.05
C VAL A 365 -2.21 53.73 -13.94
N VAL A 366 -2.95 52.73 -13.48
CA VAL A 366 -4.39 52.83 -13.21
C VAL A 366 -4.67 53.01 -11.72
N GLN A 367 -5.83 53.56 -11.37
CA GLN A 367 -6.24 53.75 -9.98
C GLN A 367 -7.74 53.54 -9.84
N THR A 368 -8.14 52.76 -8.84
CA THR A 368 -9.54 52.60 -8.46
C THR A 368 -9.72 52.89 -6.98
N ASN A 369 -10.92 52.68 -6.44
CA ASN A 369 -11.26 52.98 -5.05
C ASN A 369 -10.70 51.98 -4.01
N ASN A 370 -9.85 51.04 -4.43
CA ASN A 370 -9.24 50.02 -3.57
C ASN A 370 -7.91 49.51 -4.16
N ASN A 371 -7.11 48.82 -3.35
CA ASN A 371 -5.81 48.27 -3.74
C ASN A 371 -5.86 46.79 -4.21
N THR A 372 -7.04 46.26 -4.55
CA THR A 372 -7.23 44.82 -4.81
C THR A 372 -7.68 44.49 -6.24
N TYR A 373 -8.39 45.39 -6.91
CA TYR A 373 -8.95 45.13 -8.23
C TYR A 373 -7.87 44.81 -9.29
N TYR A 374 -6.90 45.71 -9.46
CA TYR A 374 -5.80 45.56 -10.43
C TYR A 374 -4.70 44.57 -10.01
N LEU A 375 -4.85 43.91 -8.86
CA LEU A 375 -4.06 42.71 -8.57
C LEU A 375 -4.47 41.52 -9.47
N LYS A 376 -5.68 41.54 -10.03
CA LYS A 376 -6.22 40.42 -10.83
C LYS A 376 -6.80 40.85 -12.17
N HIS A 377 -6.70 42.14 -12.51
CA HIS A 377 -7.20 42.69 -13.77
C HIS A 377 -6.11 43.46 -14.50
N ASN A 378 -6.10 43.40 -15.83
CA ASN A 378 -5.25 44.22 -16.67
C ASN A 378 -5.90 45.60 -16.96
N ILE A 379 -5.21 46.46 -17.69
CA ILE A 379 -5.73 47.79 -18.08
C ILE A 379 -7.02 47.75 -18.90
N ASN A 380 -7.38 46.63 -19.54
CA ASN A 380 -8.62 46.51 -20.30
C ASN A 380 -9.80 46.02 -19.44
N PHE A 381 -9.67 46.03 -18.11
CA PHE A 381 -10.64 45.45 -17.16
C PHE A 381 -10.83 43.93 -17.27
N GLU A 382 -9.93 43.22 -17.97
CA GLU A 382 -10.00 41.77 -18.14
C GLU A 382 -9.22 41.07 -17.02
N GLU A 383 -9.69 39.89 -16.57
CA GLU A 383 -8.95 39.07 -15.62
C GLU A 383 -7.58 38.65 -16.17
N ASP A 384 -6.52 39.00 -15.44
CA ASP A 384 -5.16 38.62 -15.76
C ASP A 384 -4.37 38.33 -14.48
N LYS A 385 -3.74 37.14 -14.43
CA LYS A 385 -2.81 36.73 -13.36
C LYS A 385 -1.59 37.63 -13.23
N ASN A 386 -1.29 38.43 -14.25
CA ASN A 386 -0.23 39.44 -14.21
C ASN A 386 -0.67 40.70 -13.46
N GLY A 387 -1.99 40.92 -13.32
CA GLY A 387 -2.56 42.20 -12.87
C GLY A 387 -2.14 43.36 -13.78
N TRP A 388 -2.12 44.56 -13.23
CA TRP A 388 -1.54 45.74 -13.86
C TRP A 388 -0.74 46.58 -12.87
N VAL A 389 -0.06 47.62 -13.35
CA VAL A 389 0.56 48.62 -12.47
C VAL A 389 -0.51 49.59 -11.99
N PHE A 390 -0.68 49.73 -10.68
CA PHE A 390 -1.73 50.57 -10.12
C PHE A 390 -1.26 51.43 -8.95
N MET A 391 -1.91 52.57 -8.77
CA MET A 391 -1.67 53.52 -7.69
C MET A 391 -2.51 53.17 -6.46
N ASP A 392 -1.98 53.43 -5.27
CA ASP A 392 -2.74 53.31 -4.03
C ASP A 392 -3.98 54.22 -4.06
N TYR A 393 -5.14 53.69 -3.69
CA TYR A 393 -6.42 54.43 -3.74
C TYR A 393 -6.42 55.75 -2.92
N ARG A 394 -5.49 55.89 -1.97
CA ARG A 394 -5.34 57.10 -1.14
C ARG A 394 -4.44 58.16 -1.76
N SER A 395 -3.59 57.78 -2.71
CA SER A 395 -2.66 58.69 -3.38
C SER A 395 -3.39 59.55 -4.40
N ASP A 396 -2.91 60.77 -4.64
CA ASP A 396 -3.43 61.67 -5.65
C ASP A 396 -2.25 62.37 -6.32
N VAL A 397 -2.10 62.19 -7.64
CA VAL A 397 -1.05 62.81 -8.46
C VAL A 397 -1.44 64.17 -9.04
N ASN A 398 -2.72 64.54 -9.01
CA ASN A 398 -3.18 65.86 -9.42
C ASN A 398 -2.97 66.90 -8.31
N VAL A 399 -3.07 66.47 -7.05
CA VAL A 399 -2.79 67.27 -5.84
C VAL A 399 -1.37 67.02 -5.30
N LEU A 400 -0.67 66.02 -5.85
CA LEU A 400 0.67 65.57 -5.44
C LEU A 400 0.73 65.24 -3.94
N SER A 401 0.21 64.06 -3.57
CA SER A 401 0.34 63.51 -2.21
C SER A 401 1.79 63.49 -1.73
N ASP A 402 2.01 63.54 -0.40
CA ASP A 402 3.36 63.49 0.18
C ASP A 402 4.10 62.21 -0.15
N ASN A 403 3.37 61.11 -0.33
CA ASN A 403 3.89 59.86 -0.84
C ASN A 403 2.92 59.23 -1.85
N VAL A 404 3.29 59.25 -3.13
CA VAL A 404 2.58 58.51 -4.18
C VAL A 404 3.06 57.06 -4.14
N ILE A 405 2.15 56.10 -3.97
CA ILE A 405 2.53 54.68 -3.88
C ILE A 405 2.02 53.92 -5.10
N LEU A 406 2.91 53.22 -5.80
CA LEU A 406 2.60 52.35 -6.91
C LEU A 406 2.88 50.88 -6.57
N TYR A 407 1.95 50.02 -6.96
CA TYR A 407 2.02 48.58 -6.77
C TYR A 407 1.95 47.86 -8.12
N ALA A 408 2.63 46.72 -8.21
CA ALA A 408 2.42 45.73 -9.27
C ALA A 408 2.96 44.37 -8.82
N HIS A 409 2.57 43.30 -9.52
CA HIS A 409 3.14 41.97 -9.27
C HIS A 409 4.62 41.90 -9.63
N ASN A 410 5.41 41.17 -8.83
CA ASN A 410 6.79 40.82 -9.16
C ASN A 410 6.79 39.54 -10.00
N ARG A 411 6.56 39.68 -11.31
CA ARG A 411 6.58 38.56 -12.23
C ARG A 411 8.02 38.20 -12.63
N TYR A 412 8.84 37.79 -11.66
CA TYR A 412 10.29 37.55 -11.78
C TYR A 412 10.72 36.89 -13.10
N TYR A 413 10.14 35.73 -13.41
CA TYR A 413 10.59 34.88 -14.52
C TYR A 413 10.17 35.41 -15.89
N SER A 414 8.98 36.01 -16.01
CA SER A 414 8.54 36.68 -17.24
C SER A 414 9.05 38.12 -17.35
N GLY A 415 9.55 38.71 -16.27
CA GLY A 415 10.00 40.09 -16.18
C GLY A 415 8.89 41.14 -16.12
N VAL A 416 7.70 40.91 -16.69
CA VAL A 416 6.61 41.91 -16.82
C VAL A 416 6.17 42.56 -15.49
N MET A 417 5.46 43.68 -15.56
CA MET A 417 5.04 44.48 -14.39
C MET A 417 6.26 44.92 -13.58
N PHE A 418 6.29 44.74 -12.26
CA PHE A 418 7.46 45.05 -11.44
C PHE A 418 8.44 43.86 -11.34
N GLY A 419 8.36 42.89 -12.27
CA GLY A 419 9.22 41.71 -12.32
C GLY A 419 10.72 42.01 -12.42
N THR A 420 11.08 43.19 -12.93
CA THR A 420 12.48 43.65 -13.01
C THR A 420 12.86 44.69 -11.95
N LEU A 421 11.94 45.11 -11.05
CA LEU A 421 12.23 46.11 -10.00
C LEU A 421 13.36 45.65 -9.07
N GLN A 422 13.45 44.34 -8.82
CA GLN A 422 14.53 43.70 -8.08
C GLN A 422 15.94 43.96 -8.67
N ASN A 423 16.05 44.33 -9.96
CA ASN A 423 17.34 44.68 -10.54
C ASN A 423 17.93 45.90 -9.83
N ALA A 424 17.07 46.77 -9.28
CA ALA A 424 17.49 47.88 -8.43
C ALA A 424 18.25 47.44 -7.17
N MET A 425 18.11 46.19 -6.73
CA MET A 425 18.85 45.65 -5.59
C MET A 425 20.27 45.20 -5.94
N ARG A 426 20.66 45.24 -7.22
CA ARG A 426 21.99 44.80 -7.68
C ARG A 426 22.96 45.96 -7.62
N TYR A 427 24.17 45.71 -7.10
CA TYR A 427 25.25 46.70 -6.97
C TYR A 427 25.43 47.57 -8.22
N ASN A 428 25.71 46.94 -9.37
CA ASN A 428 25.92 47.66 -10.64
C ASN A 428 24.72 48.50 -11.10
N TRP A 429 23.50 48.17 -10.64
CA TRP A 429 22.31 48.93 -11.00
C TRP A 429 22.22 50.19 -10.13
N TYR A 430 22.24 50.05 -8.81
CA TYR A 430 22.02 51.20 -7.92
C TYR A 430 23.21 52.17 -7.85
N THR A 431 24.43 51.72 -8.17
CA THR A 431 25.59 52.61 -8.26
C THR A 431 25.70 53.36 -9.58
N ASN A 432 24.85 53.05 -10.57
CA ASN A 432 24.83 53.77 -11.84
C ASN A 432 23.87 54.96 -11.75
N PRO A 433 24.35 56.22 -11.81
CA PRO A 433 23.49 57.41 -11.74
C PRO A 433 22.38 57.46 -12.78
N ASP A 434 22.59 56.90 -13.97
CA ASP A 434 21.59 56.87 -15.05
C ASP A 434 20.33 56.07 -14.68
N ASN A 435 20.44 55.17 -13.69
CA ASN A 435 19.33 54.35 -13.21
C ASN A 435 18.49 55.03 -12.13
N GLN A 436 19.01 56.10 -11.53
CA GLN A 436 18.48 56.65 -10.29
C GLN A 436 17.35 57.67 -10.51
N ILE A 437 16.93 57.90 -11.76
CA ILE A 437 15.77 58.72 -12.10
C ILE A 437 14.58 57.84 -12.48
N ILE A 438 13.45 58.10 -11.85
CA ILE A 438 12.14 57.54 -12.17
C ILE A 438 11.30 58.66 -12.78
N THR A 439 10.67 58.40 -13.93
CA THR A 439 9.78 59.37 -14.57
C THR A 439 8.33 58.94 -14.37
N LEU A 440 7.52 59.84 -13.85
CA LEU A 440 6.07 59.67 -13.69
C LEU A 440 5.36 60.78 -14.48
N LYS A 441 4.71 60.42 -15.59
CA LYS A 441 3.90 61.36 -16.37
C LYS A 441 2.46 61.29 -15.89
N THR A 442 1.85 62.40 -15.50
CA THR A 442 0.39 62.51 -15.34
C THR A 442 -0.21 63.06 -16.64
N LEU A 443 -1.52 63.26 -16.72
CA LEU A 443 -2.11 63.96 -17.88
C LEU A 443 -1.51 65.37 -18.06
N TYR A 444 -1.13 66.02 -16.96
CA TYR A 444 -0.83 67.46 -16.93
C TYR A 444 0.64 67.80 -16.71
N GLU A 445 1.43 66.89 -16.14
CA GLU A 445 2.79 67.16 -15.67
C GLU A 445 3.71 65.95 -15.92
N THR A 446 4.99 66.21 -16.21
CA THR A 446 6.04 65.18 -16.23
C THR A 446 6.90 65.37 -15.00
N LEU A 447 6.88 64.38 -14.10
CA LEU A 447 7.55 64.45 -12.81
C LEU A 447 8.77 63.54 -12.81
N HIS A 448 9.90 64.09 -12.37
CA HIS A 448 11.14 63.34 -12.22
C HIS A 448 11.43 63.09 -10.75
N TYR A 449 11.56 61.82 -10.36
CA TYR A 449 11.87 61.41 -9.00
C TYR A 449 13.28 60.82 -8.93
N GLN A 450 14.10 61.32 -8.01
CA GLN A 450 15.45 60.84 -7.74
C GLN A 450 15.41 59.75 -6.64
N ILE A 451 15.88 58.54 -6.93
CA ILE A 451 15.95 57.44 -5.96
C ILE A 451 16.89 57.82 -4.80
N PHE A 452 16.39 57.68 -3.57
CA PHE A 452 17.18 57.90 -2.34
C PHE A 452 17.16 56.70 -1.40
N SER A 453 16.29 55.71 -1.62
CA SER A 453 16.26 54.50 -0.80
C SER A 453 15.79 53.28 -1.58
N ILE A 454 16.50 52.17 -1.41
CA ILE A 454 16.14 50.86 -1.98
C ILE A 454 16.37 49.76 -0.95
N TYR A 455 15.42 48.84 -0.79
CA TYR A 455 15.60 47.74 0.16
C TYR A 455 14.66 46.55 -0.05
N LYS A 456 15.00 45.44 0.61
CA LYS A 456 14.12 44.29 0.85
C LYS A 456 13.69 44.28 2.32
N VAL A 457 12.39 44.25 2.59
CA VAL A 457 11.84 44.27 3.96
C VAL A 457 10.78 43.18 4.14
N LYS A 458 10.56 42.71 5.37
CA LYS A 458 9.37 41.91 5.68
C LYS A 458 8.10 42.71 5.40
N THR A 459 7.04 42.02 4.99
CA THR A 459 5.75 42.63 4.69
C THR A 459 5.25 43.42 5.90
N THR A 460 5.18 44.73 5.74
CA THR A 460 4.85 45.73 6.76
C THR A 460 4.16 46.90 6.07
N THR A 461 3.47 47.75 6.83
CA THR A 461 2.69 48.87 6.27
C THR A 461 3.22 50.24 6.70
N ASP A 462 4.29 50.28 7.50
CA ASP A 462 4.84 51.51 8.09
C ASP A 462 5.41 52.48 7.05
N TYR A 463 5.87 51.97 5.90
CA TYR A 463 6.33 52.75 4.76
C TYR A 463 5.21 53.08 3.74
N LEU A 464 3.97 52.67 3.99
CA LEU A 464 2.82 52.83 3.08
C LEU A 464 1.88 53.98 3.51
N LYS A 465 2.39 54.95 4.27
CA LYS A 465 1.65 56.18 4.60
C LYS A 465 1.68 57.13 3.41
N VAL A 466 0.52 57.71 3.08
CA VAL A 466 0.32 58.56 1.90
C VAL A 466 0.24 60.05 2.27
N ILE A 467 -0.46 60.34 3.37
CA ILE A 467 -0.67 61.68 3.92
C ILE A 467 -0.26 61.63 5.39
N PHE A 468 0.36 62.71 5.88
CA PHE A 468 0.87 62.82 7.24
C PHE A 468 0.06 63.85 8.05
N PRO A 469 -0.16 63.60 9.36
CA PRO A 469 -0.87 64.54 10.22
C PRO A 469 -0.03 65.79 10.56
N ASP A 470 1.29 65.67 10.55
CA ASP A 470 2.25 66.71 10.92
C ASP A 470 3.64 66.41 10.33
N ASN A 471 4.52 67.44 10.32
CA ASN A 471 5.87 67.35 9.76
C ASN A 471 6.77 66.38 10.55
N GLU A 472 6.56 66.22 11.86
CA GLU A 472 7.35 65.31 12.70
C GLU A 472 7.12 63.85 12.26
N THR A 473 5.85 63.45 12.12
CA THR A 473 5.45 62.12 11.64
C THR A 473 5.95 61.85 10.22
N LYS A 474 5.97 62.87 9.36
CA LYS A 474 6.51 62.78 7.99
C LYS A 474 8.02 62.56 8.02
N MET A 475 8.75 63.37 8.77
CA MET A 475 10.21 63.25 8.93
C MET A 475 10.62 61.93 9.59
N ASP A 476 9.84 61.42 10.54
CA ASP A 476 10.05 60.09 11.13
C ASP A 476 9.95 58.98 10.09
N MET A 477 8.96 59.05 9.20
CA MET A 477 8.87 58.09 8.10
C MET A 477 10.05 58.22 7.13
N TYR A 478 10.44 59.45 6.77
CA TYR A 478 11.58 59.69 5.89
C TYR A 478 12.88 59.13 6.48
N ASN A 479 13.13 59.38 7.77
CA ASN A 479 14.26 58.80 8.50
C ASN A 479 14.20 57.26 8.52
N LEU A 480 13.02 56.68 8.74
CA LEU A 480 12.83 55.22 8.74
C LEU A 480 13.19 54.60 7.39
N ILE A 481 12.63 55.13 6.29
CA ILE A 481 12.85 54.55 4.95
C ILE A 481 14.26 54.83 4.43
N THR A 482 14.89 55.97 4.77
CA THR A 482 16.30 56.23 4.44
C THR A 482 17.22 55.26 5.16
N LYS A 483 17.01 55.02 6.48
CA LYS A 483 17.80 54.05 7.27
C LYS A 483 17.68 52.61 6.77
N ARG A 484 16.60 52.27 6.06
CA ARG A 484 16.40 50.94 5.49
C ARG A 484 17.20 50.71 4.21
N SER A 485 17.64 51.76 3.54
CA SER A 485 18.29 51.67 2.24
C SER A 485 19.55 50.80 2.31
N ILE A 486 19.75 49.95 1.30
CA ILE A 486 21.00 49.19 1.14
C ILE A 486 22.14 50.04 0.58
N TYR A 487 21.85 51.28 0.15
CA TYR A 487 22.82 52.20 -0.44
C TYR A 487 22.55 53.64 0.02
N ASP A 488 23.62 54.39 0.28
CA ASP A 488 23.56 55.80 0.63
C ASP A 488 23.69 56.66 -0.63
N PHE A 489 22.55 57.17 -1.11
CA PHE A 489 22.45 58.01 -2.31
C PHE A 489 22.84 59.48 -2.07
N LYS A 490 23.23 59.85 -0.84
CA LYS A 490 23.60 61.24 -0.48
C LYS A 490 22.50 62.27 -0.78
N ILE A 491 21.26 61.90 -0.44
CA ILE A 491 20.08 62.76 -0.59
C ILE A 491 19.47 62.96 0.79
N ASP A 492 19.44 64.22 1.24
CA ASP A 492 18.79 64.63 2.47
C ASP A 492 17.36 65.08 2.17
N LEU A 493 16.40 64.55 2.93
CA LEU A 493 14.99 64.91 2.80
C LEU A 493 14.59 65.99 3.81
N ASN A 494 13.66 66.85 3.41
CA ASN A 494 13.01 67.84 4.26
C ASN A 494 11.48 67.70 4.24
N GLU A 495 10.81 68.44 5.10
CA GLU A 495 9.35 68.38 5.30
C GLU A 495 8.51 68.78 4.07
N ASN A 496 9.06 69.55 3.14
CA ASN A 496 8.38 69.97 1.91
C ASN A 496 8.54 68.97 0.77
N ASP A 497 9.46 68.02 0.89
CA ASP A 497 9.71 67.04 -0.15
C ASP A 497 8.50 66.12 -0.33
N LYS A 498 8.32 65.64 -1.56
CA LYS A 498 7.29 64.66 -1.91
C LYS A 498 7.99 63.43 -2.47
N ILE A 499 7.51 62.25 -2.12
CA ILE A 499 8.16 60.99 -2.50
C ILE A 499 7.25 60.11 -3.34
N LEU A 500 7.89 59.19 -4.05
CA LEU A 500 7.29 58.09 -4.81
C LEU A 500 7.79 56.78 -4.22
N THR A 501 6.86 55.90 -3.84
CA THR A 501 7.14 54.53 -3.39
C THR A 501 6.74 53.54 -4.46
N LEU A 502 7.67 52.69 -4.91
CA LEU A 502 7.36 51.49 -5.69
C LEU A 502 7.42 50.27 -4.77
N SER A 503 6.36 49.48 -4.69
CA SER A 503 6.31 48.30 -3.81
C SER A 503 5.82 47.04 -4.52
N THR A 504 6.58 45.95 -4.39
CA THR A 504 6.22 44.63 -4.92
C THR A 504 6.67 43.48 -4.02
N CYS A 505 6.11 42.29 -4.19
CA CYS A 505 6.54 41.09 -3.46
C CYS A 505 7.97 40.69 -3.85
N ALA A 506 8.83 40.39 -2.89
CA ALA A 506 10.12 39.74 -3.13
C ALA A 506 9.99 38.21 -3.04
N ASP A 507 9.18 37.74 -2.10
CA ASP A 507 8.80 36.34 -1.87
C ASP A 507 7.48 36.33 -1.05
N GLU A 508 7.10 35.19 -0.47
CA GLU A 508 5.87 35.06 0.31
C GLU A 508 5.79 36.03 1.51
N TYR A 509 6.93 36.41 2.10
CA TYR A 509 6.98 37.18 3.34
C TYR A 509 7.61 38.56 3.20
N ASN A 510 8.29 38.83 2.08
CA ASN A 510 9.09 40.05 1.91
C ASN A 510 8.62 40.90 0.72
N LYS A 511 8.99 42.18 0.75
CA LYS A 511 8.74 43.19 -0.28
C LYS A 511 10.05 43.78 -0.77
N TYR A 512 10.15 44.02 -2.08
CA TYR A 512 11.10 44.96 -2.64
C TYR A 512 10.46 46.35 -2.65
N VAL A 513 11.21 47.35 -2.20
CA VAL A 513 10.73 48.72 -2.08
C VAL A 513 11.79 49.68 -2.63
N VAL A 514 11.35 50.63 -3.45
CA VAL A 514 12.14 51.74 -3.97
C VAL A 514 11.44 53.03 -3.60
N HIS A 515 12.17 53.96 -2.98
CA HIS A 515 11.69 55.31 -2.70
C HIS A 515 12.52 56.33 -3.48
N ALA A 516 11.83 57.30 -4.05
CA ALA A 516 12.43 58.38 -4.79
C ALA A 516 11.79 59.72 -4.41
N VAL A 517 12.54 60.81 -4.40
CA VAL A 517 12.09 62.15 -4.04
C VAL A 517 11.87 62.99 -5.30
N LEU A 518 10.80 63.75 -5.35
CA LEU A 518 10.47 64.63 -6.46
C LEU A 518 11.58 65.68 -6.64
N LYS A 519 12.13 65.78 -7.85
CA LYS A 519 13.07 66.84 -8.19
C LYS A 519 12.28 68.11 -8.49
N ASN A 520 12.57 69.18 -7.76
CA ASN A 520 12.13 70.50 -8.17
C ASN A 520 12.92 70.89 -9.41
N GLU A 521 12.25 71.17 -10.53
CA GLU A 521 12.88 71.79 -11.69
C GLU A 521 13.28 73.21 -11.30
N THR A 522 14.51 73.40 -10.83
CA THR A 522 15.15 74.70 -10.93
C THR A 522 15.37 74.96 -12.41
N ASN A 523 14.57 75.86 -12.98
CA ASN A 523 14.78 76.45 -14.30
C ASN A 523 16.28 76.75 -14.48
N ASN A 524 16.93 76.02 -15.38
CA ASN A 524 18.21 76.40 -15.97
C ASN A 524 17.95 77.13 -17.28
#